data_AF-A0A711RXN5-F1
#
_entry.id   AF-A0A711RXN5-F1
#
_cell.length_a   1.000
_cell.length_b   1.000
_cell.length_c   1.000
_cell.angle_alpha   90.00
_cell.angle_beta   90.00
_cell.angle_gamma   90.00
#
_symmetry.space_group_name_H-M   'P 1'
#
loop_
_entity.id
_entity.type
_entity.pdbx_description
1 polymer ?
#
loop_
_entity_poly.entity_id
_entity_poly.type
_entity_poly.pdbx_seq_one_letter_code
_entity_poly.pdbx_strand_id
1 'polypeptide(L)'
;MNFYVDETGHTGPNLFDRTQRVLSYGVLSSPDDLDKVAESELASLRKKLGVQRLHAAELGMYRLDDVVDTLLVLQKKHRIRFDVWQVVKRDHAIISFFDQVFDQGLNPAVPWSAYWTPLRYPLLLNLANLFDDDLAEKSWRARLEAHDERSSSLFSEVCNVLLQRVHTLGDARSVELITDALSWAMMNFDKLGYNCKTNKQKLQIMPNMIGFQSVLHGICSRLGAPNRKANIIVDQQSQFNTTQRELNDLYF
;
A
#
# COMPACT_ATOMS: atom_id res chain seq x y z
N MET A 1 -12.99 21.04 -0.53
CA MET A 1 -13.68 19.73 -0.53
C MET A 1 -13.15 18.96 0.67
N ASN A 2 -13.99 18.21 1.38
CA ASN A 2 -13.61 17.46 2.57
C ASN A 2 -13.48 15.99 2.23
N PHE A 3 -12.44 15.35 2.77
CA PHE A 3 -12.12 13.95 2.58
C PHE A 3 -11.92 13.30 3.95
N TYR A 4 -12.58 12.17 4.17
CA TYR A 4 -12.50 11.39 5.40
C TYR A 4 -11.91 10.04 5.02
N VAL A 5 -10.72 9.75 5.53
CA VAL A 5 -9.92 8.56 5.20
C VAL A 5 -9.92 7.63 6.40
N ASP A 6 -10.29 6.38 6.16
CA ASP A 6 -10.22 5.29 7.13
C ASP A 6 -9.43 4.11 6.55
N GLU A 7 -8.79 3.34 7.42
CA GLU A 7 -7.87 2.25 7.09
C GLU A 7 -8.29 0.96 7.79
N THR A 8 -8.33 -0.13 7.03
CA THR A 8 -8.60 -1.47 7.58
C THR A 8 -7.64 -2.51 7.03
N GLY A 9 -7.32 -3.49 7.89
CA GLY A 9 -6.25 -4.46 7.68
C GLY A 9 -4.96 -4.05 8.40
N HIS A 10 -4.19 -5.02 8.88
CA HIS A 10 -2.96 -4.75 9.63
C HIS A 10 -1.94 -4.01 8.76
N THR A 11 -1.50 -2.86 9.26
CA THR A 11 -0.65 -1.87 8.57
C THR A 11 0.85 -2.15 8.75
N GLY A 12 1.18 -2.97 9.75
CA GLY A 12 2.54 -3.30 10.13
C GLY A 12 3.20 -4.41 9.30
N PRO A 13 4.40 -4.87 9.73
CA PRO A 13 5.31 -5.67 8.91
C PRO A 13 4.84 -7.11 8.62
N ASN A 14 3.78 -7.59 9.28
CA ASN A 14 3.25 -8.93 9.04
C ASN A 14 2.39 -8.96 7.77
N LEU A 15 3.04 -9.11 6.61
CA LEU A 15 2.37 -9.11 5.31
C LEU A 15 1.64 -10.42 5.00
N PHE A 16 2.02 -11.52 5.62
CA PHE A 16 1.60 -12.88 5.25
C PHE A 16 0.60 -13.50 6.22
N ASP A 17 -0.09 -12.66 7.02
CA ASP A 17 -1.26 -13.08 7.78
C ASP A 17 -2.39 -13.53 6.84
N ARG A 18 -2.70 -14.82 6.87
CA ARG A 18 -3.72 -15.44 6.01
C ARG A 18 -5.12 -14.87 6.21
N THR A 19 -5.39 -14.30 7.38
CA THR A 19 -6.68 -13.69 7.73
C THR A 19 -6.81 -12.23 7.28
N GLN A 20 -5.68 -11.59 6.95
CA GLN A 20 -5.62 -10.16 6.60
C GLN A 20 -4.68 -9.89 5.42
N ARG A 21 -4.99 -10.49 4.27
CA ARG A 21 -4.16 -10.43 3.05
C ARG A 21 -4.13 -9.07 2.36
N VAL A 22 -5.12 -8.23 2.63
CA VAL A 22 -5.33 -6.95 1.96
C VAL A 22 -5.35 -5.85 3.00
N LEU A 23 -4.64 -4.77 2.71
CA LEU A 23 -4.83 -3.49 3.37
C LEU A 23 -5.76 -2.64 2.51
N SER A 24 -6.80 -2.04 3.09
CA SER A 24 -7.76 -1.22 2.37
C SER A 24 -7.87 0.17 2.99
N TYR A 25 -7.97 1.18 2.13
CA TYR A 25 -8.35 2.53 2.49
C TYR A 25 -9.73 2.83 1.93
N GLY A 26 -10.63 3.26 2.81
CA GLY A 26 -11.92 3.84 2.42
C GLY A 26 -11.83 5.35 2.49
N VAL A 27 -12.26 6.06 1.44
CA VAL A 27 -12.31 7.53 1.45
C VAL A 27 -13.71 7.99 1.11
N LEU A 28 -14.31 8.71 2.06
CA LEU A 28 -15.51 9.48 1.81
C LEU A 28 -15.11 10.89 1.40
N SER A 29 -15.76 11.42 0.36
CA SER A 29 -15.53 12.79 -0.06
C SER A 29 -16.85 13.55 -0.23
N SER A 30 -16.84 14.82 0.15
CA SER A 30 -18.01 15.71 0.09
C SER A 30 -17.58 17.15 -0.20
N PRO A 31 -18.35 17.95 -0.97
CA PRO A 31 -18.16 19.40 -1.01
C PRO A 31 -18.36 20.05 0.37
N ASP A 32 -19.23 19.49 1.20
CA ASP A 32 -19.60 20.00 2.52
C ASP A 32 -18.76 19.34 3.63
N ASP A 33 -18.66 20.00 4.79
CA ASP A 33 -18.03 19.47 6.01
C ASP A 33 -19.05 18.60 6.76
N LEU A 34 -18.94 17.27 6.60
CA LEU A 34 -19.90 16.29 7.11
C LEU A 34 -20.02 16.29 8.63
N ASP A 35 -18.93 16.62 9.35
CA ASP A 35 -18.94 16.70 10.81
C ASP A 35 -19.86 17.82 11.32
N LYS A 36 -20.12 18.83 10.46
CA LYS A 36 -21.04 19.93 10.77
C LYS A 36 -22.41 19.72 10.17
N VAL A 37 -22.48 19.34 8.90
CA VAL A 37 -23.75 19.37 8.15
C VAL A 37 -24.61 18.13 8.37
N ALA A 38 -24.04 17.00 8.79
CA ALA A 38 -24.77 15.74 9.02
C ALA A 38 -25.05 15.46 10.51
N GLU A 39 -24.52 16.27 11.43
CA GLU A 39 -24.55 15.97 12.86
C GLU A 39 -25.97 15.89 13.43
N SER A 40 -26.92 16.71 12.95
CA SER A 40 -28.31 16.67 13.42
C SER A 40 -28.99 15.34 13.10
N GLU A 41 -28.83 14.87 11.85
CA GLU A 41 -29.35 13.60 11.37
C GLU A 41 -28.65 12.42 12.06
N LEU A 42 -27.33 12.47 12.20
CA LEU A 42 -26.56 11.41 12.88
C LEU A 42 -26.86 11.34 14.37
N ALA A 43 -27.07 12.46 15.07
CA ALA A 43 -27.46 12.49 16.47
C ALA A 43 -28.85 11.89 16.69
N SER A 44 -29.79 12.19 15.79
CA SER A 44 -31.13 11.60 15.82
C SER A 44 -31.07 10.09 15.62
N LEU A 45 -30.20 9.61 14.71
CA LEU A 45 -30.00 8.20 14.45
C LEU A 45 -29.34 7.48 15.63
N ARG A 46 -28.30 8.06 16.25
CA ARG A 46 -27.69 7.58 17.49
C ARG A 46 -28.72 7.43 18.61
N LYS A 47 -29.57 8.44 18.79
CA LYS A 47 -30.65 8.42 19.78
C LYS A 47 -31.67 7.31 19.51
N LYS A 48 -32.10 7.14 18.25
CA LYS A 48 -33.01 6.06 17.82
C LYS A 48 -32.41 4.68 18.13
N LEU A 49 -31.11 4.53 17.94
CA LEU A 49 -30.41 3.27 18.12
C LEU A 49 -29.88 3.05 19.55
N GLY A 50 -29.95 4.06 20.42
CA GLY A 50 -29.45 3.97 21.78
C GLY A 50 -27.93 3.75 21.87
N VAL A 51 -27.17 4.22 20.89
CA VAL A 51 -25.70 4.06 20.83
C VAL A 51 -24.99 5.41 20.91
N GLN A 52 -23.76 5.42 21.41
CA GLN A 52 -22.94 6.63 21.43
C GLN A 52 -22.24 6.85 20.10
N ARG A 53 -21.83 5.77 19.40
CA ARG A 53 -21.23 5.84 18.07
C ARG A 53 -21.92 4.90 17.10
N LEU A 54 -22.03 5.35 15.85
CA LEU A 54 -22.51 4.53 14.74
C LEU A 54 -21.35 3.69 14.19
N HIS A 55 -20.79 2.84 15.03
CA HIS A 55 -19.68 1.96 14.70
C HIS A 55 -20.17 0.51 14.62
N ALA A 56 -19.68 -0.27 13.65
CA ALA A 56 -20.13 -1.65 13.45
C ALA A 56 -19.98 -2.52 14.71
N ALA A 57 -18.96 -2.27 15.54
CA ALA A 57 -18.78 -2.95 16.82
C ALA A 57 -19.86 -2.62 17.88
N GLU A 58 -20.43 -1.41 17.86
CA GLU A 58 -21.52 -1.01 18.78
C GLU A 58 -22.91 -1.44 18.24
N LEU A 59 -23.07 -1.43 16.91
CA LEU A 59 -24.34 -1.75 16.25
C LEU A 59 -24.54 -3.26 16.06
N GLY A 60 -23.47 -4.02 15.85
CA GLY A 60 -23.54 -5.39 15.35
C GLY A 60 -24.08 -5.45 13.91
N MET A 61 -23.93 -6.60 13.25
CA MET A 61 -24.29 -6.75 11.84
C MET A 61 -25.78 -6.57 11.56
N TYR A 62 -26.65 -6.95 12.50
CA TYR A 62 -28.11 -6.98 12.29
C TYR A 62 -28.78 -5.59 12.28
N ARG A 63 -28.09 -4.55 12.76
CA ARG A 63 -28.67 -3.20 12.92
C ARG A 63 -28.16 -2.22 11.86
N LEU A 64 -27.40 -2.71 10.89
CA LEU A 64 -26.91 -1.89 9.77
C LEU A 64 -28.06 -1.48 8.84
N ASP A 65 -29.09 -2.31 8.69
CA ASP A 65 -30.26 -1.99 7.86
C ASP A 65 -31.01 -0.77 8.40
N ASP A 66 -31.04 -0.57 9.73
CA ASP A 66 -31.71 0.56 10.38
C ASP A 66 -31.10 1.93 10.04
N VAL A 67 -29.87 1.96 9.52
CA VAL A 67 -29.15 3.19 9.18
C VAL A 67 -29.20 3.54 7.69
N VAL A 68 -29.52 2.58 6.82
CA VAL A 68 -29.34 2.70 5.36
C VAL A 68 -30.12 3.89 4.78
N ASP A 69 -31.40 4.04 5.12
CA ASP A 69 -32.24 5.11 4.55
C ASP A 69 -31.70 6.50 4.92
N THR A 70 -31.28 6.69 6.17
CA THR A 70 -30.66 7.95 6.63
C THR A 70 -29.37 8.23 5.87
N LEU A 71 -28.52 7.21 5.69
CA LEU A 71 -27.27 7.35 4.95
C LEU A 71 -27.50 7.66 3.48
N LEU A 72 -28.52 7.08 2.84
CA LEU A 72 -28.88 7.37 1.44
C LEU A 72 -29.36 8.82 1.26
N VAL A 73 -30.14 9.33 2.21
CA VAL A 73 -30.58 10.74 2.20
C VAL A 73 -29.37 11.66 2.34
N LEU A 74 -28.49 11.39 3.32
CA LEU A 74 -27.26 12.17 3.53
C LEU A 74 -26.33 12.11 2.32
N GLN A 75 -26.16 10.93 1.71
CA GLN A 75 -25.35 10.72 0.52
C GLN A 75 -25.81 11.60 -0.64
N LYS A 76 -27.12 11.66 -0.90
CA LYS A 76 -27.69 12.50 -1.97
C LYS A 76 -27.58 13.99 -1.62
N LYS A 77 -27.97 14.36 -0.39
CA LYS A 77 -28.00 15.75 0.09
C LYS A 77 -26.63 16.40 0.04
N HIS A 78 -25.60 15.70 0.50
CA HIS A 78 -24.22 16.19 0.59
C HIS A 78 -23.32 15.66 -0.52
N ARG A 79 -23.88 15.02 -1.56
CA ARG A 79 -23.15 14.48 -2.71
C ARG A 79 -21.95 13.62 -2.29
N ILE A 80 -22.14 12.80 -1.27
CA ILE A 80 -21.07 11.96 -0.71
C ILE A 80 -20.67 10.95 -1.78
N ARG A 81 -19.36 10.78 -1.96
CA ARG A 81 -18.76 9.79 -2.84
C ARG A 81 -17.82 8.92 -2.02
N PHE A 82 -17.75 7.65 -2.36
CA PHE A 82 -16.90 6.68 -1.69
C PHE A 82 -15.96 6.03 -2.71
N ASP A 83 -14.70 5.92 -2.32
CA ASP A 83 -13.66 5.26 -3.08
C ASP A 83 -12.92 4.28 -2.18
N VAL A 84 -12.41 3.21 -2.77
CA VAL A 84 -11.65 2.18 -2.06
C VAL A 84 -10.33 1.96 -2.81
N TRP A 85 -9.23 1.99 -2.06
CA TRP A 85 -7.91 1.57 -2.53
C TRP A 85 -7.47 0.37 -1.74
N GLN A 86 -6.76 -0.55 -2.41
CA GLN A 86 -6.31 -1.78 -1.80
C GLN A 86 -4.86 -2.04 -2.14
N VAL A 87 -4.13 -2.54 -1.14
CA VAL A 87 -2.78 -3.09 -1.28
C VAL A 87 -2.85 -4.56 -0.94
N VAL A 88 -2.62 -5.40 -1.94
CA VAL A 88 -2.43 -6.84 -1.73
C VAL A 88 -1.03 -7.03 -1.13
N LYS A 89 -0.96 -7.50 0.11
CA LYS A 89 0.28 -7.50 0.89
C LYS A 89 1.37 -8.41 0.32
N ARG A 90 0.97 -9.55 -0.24
CA ARG A 90 1.86 -10.45 -0.98
C ARG A 90 2.53 -9.73 -2.15
N ASP A 91 1.72 -9.04 -2.96
CA ASP A 91 2.22 -8.37 -4.15
C ASP A 91 3.10 -7.18 -3.76
N HIS A 92 2.79 -6.48 -2.66
CA HIS A 92 3.66 -5.44 -2.09
C HIS A 92 5.07 -5.94 -1.77
N ALA A 93 5.20 -7.15 -1.19
CA ALA A 93 6.51 -7.75 -0.94
C ALA A 93 7.31 -8.00 -2.23
N ILE A 94 6.63 -8.51 -3.27
CA ILE A 94 7.26 -8.80 -4.57
C ILE A 94 7.63 -7.51 -5.30
N ILE A 95 6.75 -6.51 -5.31
CA ILE A 95 7.01 -5.18 -5.87
C ILE A 95 8.19 -4.52 -5.15
N SER A 96 8.23 -4.57 -3.81
CA SER A 96 9.33 -4.02 -3.03
C SER A 96 10.67 -4.72 -3.33
N PHE A 97 10.65 -6.04 -3.56
CA PHE A 97 11.83 -6.77 -4.02
C PHE A 97 12.25 -6.30 -5.42
N PHE A 98 11.30 -6.22 -6.36
CA PHE A 98 11.55 -5.77 -7.73
C PHE A 98 12.14 -4.37 -7.77
N ASP A 99 11.50 -3.41 -7.11
CA ASP A 99 11.95 -2.01 -7.12
C ASP A 99 13.37 -1.87 -6.56
N GLN A 100 13.78 -2.69 -5.59
CA GLN A 100 15.15 -2.59 -5.10
C GLN A 100 16.17 -3.29 -6.01
N VAL A 101 15.82 -4.46 -6.54
CA VAL A 101 16.76 -5.30 -7.30
C VAL A 101 16.89 -4.82 -8.75
N PHE A 102 15.81 -4.29 -9.32
CA PHE A 102 15.73 -3.94 -10.73
C PHE A 102 15.85 -2.44 -11.01
N ASP A 103 15.93 -1.58 -9.99
CA ASP A 103 16.19 -0.16 -10.20
C ASP A 103 17.56 0.03 -10.85
N GLN A 104 17.58 0.52 -12.09
CA GLN A 104 18.81 0.74 -12.84
C GLN A 104 19.76 1.75 -12.17
N GLY A 105 19.24 2.67 -11.35
CA GLY A 105 20.03 3.59 -10.55
C GLY A 105 20.80 2.89 -9.42
N LEU A 106 20.36 1.69 -9.01
CA LEU A 106 20.99 0.87 -7.98
C LEU A 106 21.73 -0.34 -8.56
N ASN A 107 21.16 -0.96 -9.60
CA ASN A 107 21.65 -2.13 -10.27
C ASN A 107 22.05 -1.82 -11.72
N PRO A 108 23.34 -1.64 -12.02
CA PRO A 108 23.83 -1.31 -13.35
C PRO A 108 23.66 -2.45 -14.37
N ALA A 109 23.35 -3.68 -13.92
CA ALA A 109 23.04 -4.78 -14.82
C ALA A 109 21.65 -4.63 -15.46
N VAL A 110 20.76 -3.78 -14.91
CA VAL A 110 19.45 -3.54 -15.48
C VAL A 110 19.51 -2.38 -16.49
N PRO A 111 19.08 -2.57 -17.74
CA PRO A 111 19.02 -1.48 -18.71
C PRO A 111 17.99 -0.42 -18.32
N TRP A 112 18.27 0.84 -18.67
CA TRP A 112 17.35 1.95 -18.41
C TRP A 112 15.93 1.68 -18.93
N SER A 113 15.82 1.13 -20.15
CA SER A 113 14.54 0.83 -20.77
C SER A 113 13.73 -0.23 -20.01
N ALA A 114 14.39 -1.14 -19.29
CA ALA A 114 13.73 -2.22 -18.57
C ALA A 114 13.06 -1.74 -17.27
N TYR A 115 13.58 -0.68 -16.63
CA TYR A 115 13.06 -0.18 -15.35
C TYR A 115 12.37 1.19 -15.43
N TRP A 116 12.91 2.15 -16.17
CA TRP A 116 12.39 3.53 -16.21
C TRP A 116 11.25 3.74 -17.21
N THR A 117 10.80 2.69 -17.88
CA THR A 117 9.69 2.74 -18.84
C THR A 117 8.58 1.76 -18.43
N PRO A 118 7.40 1.84 -19.06
CA PRO A 118 6.33 0.86 -18.83
C PRO A 118 6.71 -0.61 -19.09
N LEU A 119 7.85 -0.89 -19.73
CA LEU A 119 8.37 -2.26 -19.89
C LEU A 119 8.72 -2.93 -18.54
N ARG A 120 8.85 -2.16 -17.46
CA ARG A 120 9.01 -2.70 -16.10
C ARG A 120 7.83 -3.56 -15.66
N TYR A 121 6.61 -3.27 -16.15
CA TYR A 121 5.43 -4.00 -15.71
C TYR A 121 5.39 -5.44 -16.25
N PRO A 122 5.58 -5.70 -17.55
CA PRO A 122 5.79 -7.07 -18.04
C PRO A 122 6.93 -7.80 -17.33
N LEU A 123 8.06 -7.12 -17.07
CA LEU A 123 9.20 -7.72 -16.38
C LEU A 123 8.87 -8.10 -14.93
N LEU A 124 8.21 -7.21 -14.20
CA LEU A 124 7.70 -7.46 -12.85
C LEU A 124 6.71 -8.63 -12.82
N LEU A 125 5.80 -8.72 -13.79
CA LEU A 125 4.85 -9.84 -13.88
C LEU A 125 5.58 -11.17 -14.13
N ASN A 126 6.57 -11.18 -15.01
CA ASN A 126 7.41 -12.35 -15.24
C ASN A 126 8.18 -12.77 -13.97
N LEU A 127 8.75 -11.81 -13.24
CA LEU A 127 9.38 -12.08 -11.95
C LEU A 127 8.38 -12.61 -10.92
N ALA A 128 7.19 -12.01 -10.83
CA ALA A 128 6.16 -12.39 -9.87
C ALA A 128 5.68 -13.84 -10.06
N ASN A 129 5.68 -14.34 -11.30
CA ASN A 129 5.36 -15.74 -11.61
C ASN A 129 6.39 -16.74 -11.05
N LEU A 130 7.61 -16.29 -10.70
CA LEU A 130 8.63 -17.13 -10.07
C LEU A 130 8.47 -17.24 -8.55
N PHE A 131 7.68 -16.35 -7.94
CA PHE A 131 7.46 -16.30 -6.49
C PHE A 131 6.30 -17.20 -6.05
N ASP A 132 6.56 -18.02 -5.03
CA ASP A 132 5.52 -18.57 -4.16
C ASP A 132 5.40 -17.72 -2.87
N ASP A 133 4.43 -18.05 -2.02
CA ASP A 133 4.17 -17.30 -0.79
C ASP A 133 5.36 -17.34 0.19
N ASP A 134 6.02 -18.50 0.31
CA ASP A 134 7.16 -18.68 1.22
C ASP A 134 8.37 -17.85 0.77
N LEU A 135 8.62 -17.79 -0.54
CA LEU A 135 9.70 -17.02 -1.13
C LEU A 135 9.45 -15.51 -1.02
N ALA A 136 8.20 -15.08 -1.21
CA ALA A 136 7.80 -13.69 -1.04
C ALA A 136 7.88 -13.26 0.43
N GLU A 137 7.53 -14.15 1.36
CA GLU A 137 7.70 -13.88 2.79
C GLU A 137 9.19 -13.78 3.15
N LYS A 138 10.03 -14.67 2.61
CA LYS A 138 11.47 -14.64 2.86
C LYS A 138 12.11 -13.36 2.32
N SER A 139 11.73 -12.90 1.13
CA SER A 139 12.24 -11.65 0.57
C SER A 139 11.86 -10.46 1.45
N TRP A 140 10.61 -10.41 1.92
CA TRP A 140 10.16 -9.38 2.84
C TRP A 140 10.88 -9.42 4.20
N ARG A 141 11.12 -10.60 4.76
CA ARG A 141 11.90 -10.76 5.99
C ARG A 141 13.34 -10.27 5.80
N ALA A 142 13.97 -10.59 4.66
CA ALA A 142 15.29 -10.06 4.32
C ALA A 142 15.27 -8.53 4.26
N ARG A 143 14.23 -7.93 3.66
CA ARG A 143 14.06 -6.48 3.57
C ARG A 143 14.00 -5.80 4.94
N LEU A 144 13.34 -6.43 5.92
CA LEU A 144 13.17 -5.89 7.27
C LEU A 144 14.30 -6.21 8.25
N GLU A 145 15.21 -7.10 7.88
CA GLU A 145 16.35 -7.50 8.70
C GLU A 145 17.39 -6.38 8.76
N ALA A 146 17.66 -5.85 9.96
CA ALA A 146 18.56 -4.72 10.12
C ALA A 146 20.04 -5.09 9.98
N HIS A 147 20.39 -6.37 10.16
CA HIS A 147 21.77 -6.84 10.11
C HIS A 147 22.11 -7.35 8.71
N ASP A 148 23.08 -6.69 8.07
CA ASP A 148 23.41 -6.92 6.66
C ASP A 148 23.79 -8.38 6.37
N GLU A 149 24.53 -9.05 7.25
CA GLU A 149 24.90 -10.46 7.05
C GLU A 149 23.68 -11.40 7.01
N ARG A 150 22.76 -11.24 7.97
CA ARG A 150 21.53 -12.05 8.02
C ARG A 150 20.61 -11.74 6.84
N SER A 151 20.48 -10.46 6.50
CA SER A 151 19.68 -10.04 5.34
C SER A 151 20.26 -10.58 4.04
N SER A 152 21.58 -10.47 3.86
CA SER A 152 22.30 -10.97 2.68
C SER A 152 22.15 -12.49 2.53
N SER A 153 22.20 -13.26 3.63
CA SER A 153 21.94 -14.70 3.61
C SER A 153 20.53 -15.02 3.10
N LEU A 154 19.49 -14.41 3.68
CA LEU A 154 18.10 -14.61 3.28
C LEU A 154 17.86 -14.16 1.82
N PHE A 155 18.41 -13.00 1.45
CA PHE A 155 18.33 -12.44 0.10
C PHE A 155 18.99 -13.36 -0.93
N SER A 156 20.17 -13.90 -0.61
CA SER A 156 20.90 -14.82 -1.49
C SER A 156 20.13 -16.13 -1.68
N GLU A 157 19.50 -16.66 -0.64
CA GLU A 157 18.59 -17.81 -0.78
C GLU A 157 17.43 -17.50 -1.73
N VAL A 158 16.80 -16.33 -1.59
CA VAL A 158 15.72 -15.90 -2.48
C VAL A 158 16.20 -15.84 -3.92
N CYS A 159 17.31 -15.16 -4.18
CA CYS A 159 17.85 -15.00 -5.54
C CYS A 159 18.25 -16.34 -6.16
N ASN A 160 18.85 -17.26 -5.39
CA ASN A 160 19.20 -18.59 -5.86
C ASN A 160 17.97 -19.38 -6.32
N VAL A 161 16.88 -19.34 -5.55
CA VAL A 161 15.62 -20.01 -5.93
C VAL A 161 15.02 -19.36 -7.18
N LEU A 162 15.03 -18.03 -7.28
CA LEU A 162 14.56 -17.32 -8.47
C LEU A 162 15.39 -17.65 -9.71
N LEU A 163 16.72 -17.68 -9.61
CA LEU A 163 17.64 -18.08 -10.68
C LEU A 163 17.40 -19.54 -11.11
N GLN A 164 17.10 -20.44 -10.17
CA GLN A 164 16.72 -21.81 -10.50
C GLN A 164 15.38 -21.87 -11.25
N ARG A 165 14.45 -20.93 -11.03
CA ARG A 165 13.12 -20.94 -11.66
C ARG A 165 13.06 -20.12 -12.95
N VAL A 166 14.00 -19.23 -13.20
CA VAL A 166 13.94 -18.27 -14.33
C VAL A 166 13.78 -18.94 -15.69
N HIS A 167 14.36 -20.13 -15.90
CA HIS A 167 14.25 -20.91 -17.13
C HIS A 167 12.83 -21.39 -17.46
N THR A 168 11.90 -21.31 -16.50
CA THR A 168 10.48 -21.63 -16.71
C THR A 168 9.75 -20.52 -17.46
N LEU A 169 10.35 -19.33 -17.60
CA LEU A 169 9.82 -18.24 -18.39
C LEU A 169 10.02 -18.51 -19.89
N GLY A 170 8.99 -18.22 -20.69
CA GLY A 170 9.05 -18.44 -22.14
C GLY A 170 9.80 -17.36 -22.93
N ASP A 171 9.98 -16.16 -22.36
CA ASP A 171 10.60 -15.03 -23.04
C ASP A 171 12.11 -14.96 -22.74
N ALA A 172 12.94 -15.21 -23.75
CA ALA A 172 14.40 -15.24 -23.62
C ALA A 172 14.97 -13.91 -23.10
N ARG A 173 14.38 -12.77 -23.49
CA ARG A 173 14.85 -11.46 -23.03
C ARG A 173 14.58 -11.26 -21.54
N SER A 174 13.40 -11.65 -21.06
CA SER A 174 13.08 -11.63 -19.63
C SER A 174 13.98 -12.56 -18.83
N VAL A 175 14.31 -13.74 -19.37
CA VAL A 175 15.25 -14.67 -18.73
C VAL A 175 16.61 -14.03 -18.54
N GLU A 176 17.16 -13.42 -19.59
CA GLU A 176 18.43 -12.70 -19.54
C GLU A 176 18.40 -11.56 -18.50
N LEU A 177 17.41 -10.66 -18.61
CA LEU A 177 17.29 -9.50 -17.72
C LEU A 177 17.16 -9.88 -16.25
N ILE A 178 16.34 -10.88 -15.93
CA ILE A 178 16.14 -11.35 -14.55
C ILE A 178 17.42 -12.03 -14.05
N THR A 179 18.06 -12.86 -14.88
CA THR A 179 19.30 -13.55 -14.51
C THR A 179 20.42 -12.56 -14.19
N ASP A 180 20.63 -11.57 -15.06
CA ASP A 180 21.67 -10.55 -14.89
C ASP A 180 21.41 -9.68 -13.67
N ALA A 181 20.17 -9.22 -13.47
CA ALA A 181 19.78 -8.41 -12.33
C ALA A 181 20.03 -9.14 -11.00
N LEU A 182 19.56 -10.38 -10.88
CA LEU A 182 19.71 -11.20 -9.67
C LEU A 182 21.19 -11.54 -9.41
N SER A 183 21.93 -11.95 -10.44
CA SER A 183 23.34 -12.33 -10.31
C SER A 183 24.20 -11.15 -9.85
N TRP A 184 23.97 -9.96 -10.42
CA TRP A 184 24.68 -8.76 -10.00
C TRP A 184 24.33 -8.38 -8.55
N ALA A 185 23.04 -8.41 -8.21
CA ALA A 185 22.55 -8.03 -6.89
C ALA A 185 23.10 -8.92 -5.78
N MET A 186 23.21 -10.23 -6.02
CA MET A 186 23.83 -11.17 -5.06
C MET A 186 25.30 -10.85 -4.81
N MET A 187 26.07 -10.54 -5.86
CA MET A 187 27.49 -10.22 -5.74
C MET A 187 27.77 -8.83 -5.15
N ASN A 188 26.79 -7.92 -5.16
CA ASN A 188 26.94 -6.52 -4.78
C ASN A 188 25.87 -6.09 -3.75
N PHE A 189 25.48 -7.00 -2.84
CA PHE A 189 24.42 -6.76 -1.86
C PHE A 189 24.67 -5.49 -1.01
N ASP A 190 25.92 -5.25 -0.64
CA ASP A 190 26.38 -4.09 0.12
C ASP A 190 26.09 -2.76 -0.59
N LYS A 191 26.16 -2.74 -1.93
CA LYS A 191 25.87 -1.55 -2.76
C LYS A 191 24.39 -1.38 -3.04
N LEU A 192 23.62 -2.47 -2.98
CA LEU A 192 22.20 -2.45 -3.31
C LEU A 192 21.39 -1.65 -2.28
N GLY A 193 21.83 -1.58 -1.03
CA GLY A 193 21.07 -0.94 0.05
C GLY A 193 19.74 -1.65 0.32
N TYR A 194 19.75 -2.99 0.19
CA TYR A 194 18.51 -3.76 0.16
C TYR A 194 17.69 -3.66 1.43
N ASN A 195 18.30 -3.75 2.60
CA ASN A 195 17.59 -3.89 3.87
C ASN A 195 17.43 -2.58 4.65
N CYS A 196 16.34 -2.49 5.42
CA CYS A 196 16.07 -1.34 6.27
C CYS A 196 16.85 -1.42 7.59
N LYS A 197 17.83 -0.52 7.74
CA LYS A 197 18.70 -0.44 8.92
C LYS A 197 18.06 0.32 10.09
N THR A 198 17.12 1.22 9.80
CA THR A 198 16.47 2.08 10.79
C THR A 198 14.96 1.88 10.81
N ASN A 199 14.33 2.17 11.96
CA ASN A 199 12.86 2.15 12.07
C ASN A 199 12.20 3.14 11.10
N LYS A 200 12.83 4.30 10.84
CA LYS A 200 12.32 5.27 9.86
C LYS A 200 12.24 4.67 8.46
N GLN A 201 13.31 4.00 8.01
CA GLN A 201 13.31 3.31 6.72
C GLN A 201 12.26 2.20 6.66
N LYS A 202 12.08 1.44 7.75
CA LYS A 202 11.03 0.41 7.83
C LYS A 202 9.64 1.02 7.62
N LEU A 203 9.32 2.11 8.34
CA LEU A 203 8.02 2.79 8.20
C LEU A 203 7.76 3.31 6.78
N GLN A 204 8.80 3.74 6.06
CA GLN A 204 8.68 4.24 4.69
C GLN A 204 8.35 3.17 3.65
N ILE A 205 8.64 1.90 3.94
CA ILE A 205 8.36 0.79 3.01
C ILE A 205 7.11 -0.03 3.41
N MET A 206 6.44 0.34 4.50
CA MET A 206 5.23 -0.36 4.94
C MET A 206 4.08 -0.18 3.93
N PRO A 207 3.17 -1.15 3.80
CA PRO A 207 2.11 -1.13 2.78
C PRO A 207 1.17 0.06 2.91
N ASN A 208 0.98 0.57 4.12
CA ASN A 208 0.16 1.75 4.41
C ASN A 208 0.74 3.03 3.78
N MET A 209 2.06 3.13 3.65
CA MET A 209 2.72 4.24 2.96
C MET A 209 2.32 4.28 1.48
N ILE A 210 2.40 3.13 0.81
CA ILE A 210 2.07 2.99 -0.61
C ILE A 210 0.56 3.14 -0.84
N GLY A 211 -0.26 2.54 0.03
CA GLY A 211 -1.71 2.68 -0.04
C GLY A 211 -2.15 4.13 0.12
N PHE A 212 -1.57 4.86 1.07
CA PHE A 212 -1.89 6.27 1.29
C PHE A 212 -1.45 7.17 0.13
N GLN A 213 -0.34 6.89 -0.54
CA GLN A 213 0.02 7.61 -1.78
C GLN A 213 -1.05 7.47 -2.86
N SER A 214 -1.64 6.29 -3.00
CA SER A 214 -2.74 6.04 -3.94
C SER A 214 -4.00 6.83 -3.56
N VAL A 215 -4.30 6.93 -2.26
CA VAL A 215 -5.36 7.78 -1.72
C VAL A 215 -5.13 9.25 -2.08
N LEU A 216 -3.94 9.79 -1.82
CA LEU A 216 -3.61 11.18 -2.14
C LEU A 216 -3.75 11.45 -3.65
N HIS A 217 -3.28 10.54 -4.51
CA HIS A 217 -3.45 10.66 -5.96
C HIS A 217 -4.94 10.68 -6.36
N GLY A 218 -5.76 9.83 -5.75
CA GLY A 218 -7.20 9.81 -5.97
C GLY A 218 -7.90 11.09 -5.53
N ILE A 219 -7.48 11.66 -4.39
CA ILE A 219 -7.94 12.98 -3.90
C ILE A 219 -7.59 14.06 -4.92
N CYS A 220 -6.35 14.10 -5.39
CA CYS A 220 -5.89 15.05 -6.43
C CYS A 220 -6.73 14.94 -7.71
N SER A 221 -6.95 13.70 -8.19
CA SER A 221 -7.80 13.44 -9.36
C SER A 221 -9.22 13.98 -9.17
N ARG A 222 -9.81 13.79 -7.97
CA ARG A 222 -11.15 14.29 -7.64
C ARG A 222 -11.24 15.81 -7.54
N LEU A 223 -10.19 16.48 -7.04
CA LEU A 223 -10.16 17.94 -6.99
C LEU A 223 -10.17 18.55 -8.40
N GLY A 224 -9.51 17.90 -9.36
CA GLY A 224 -9.53 18.23 -10.79
C GLY A 224 -8.81 19.53 -11.18
N ALA A 225 -8.28 20.29 -10.21
CA ALA A 225 -7.52 21.50 -10.45
C ALA A 225 -6.46 21.72 -9.34
N PRO A 226 -5.24 22.17 -9.70
CA PRO A 226 -4.09 22.25 -8.78
C PRO A 226 -4.26 23.22 -7.61
N ASN A 227 -5.17 24.20 -7.70
CA ASN A 227 -5.34 25.23 -6.66
C ASN A 227 -6.54 25.01 -5.73
N ARG A 228 -7.21 23.85 -5.81
CA ARG A 228 -8.35 23.56 -4.93
C ARG A 228 -7.86 22.95 -3.63
N LYS A 229 -8.17 23.62 -2.52
CA LYS A 229 -7.86 23.13 -1.17
C LYS A 229 -8.69 21.89 -0.84
N ALA A 230 -8.00 20.82 -0.47
CA ALA A 230 -8.58 19.67 0.23
C ALA A 230 -8.44 19.85 1.74
N ASN A 231 -9.49 19.49 2.46
CA ASN A 231 -9.42 19.25 3.89
C ASN A 231 -9.45 17.73 4.08
N ILE A 232 -8.34 17.15 4.55
CA ILE A 232 -8.18 15.70 4.67
C ILE A 232 -8.17 15.36 6.17
N ILE A 233 -9.15 14.56 6.55
CA ILE A 233 -9.33 14.05 7.91
C ILE A 233 -9.02 12.55 7.84
N VAL A 234 -7.95 12.12 8.51
CA VAL A 234 -7.54 10.71 8.56
C VAL A 234 -7.85 10.18 9.96
N ASP A 235 -8.52 9.03 10.05
CA ASP A 235 -8.78 8.39 11.34
C ASP A 235 -7.44 8.02 12.00
N GLN A 236 -7.29 8.36 13.28
CA GLN A 236 -6.00 8.42 13.93
C GLN A 236 -5.49 7.03 14.36
N GLN A 237 -4.92 6.26 13.43
CA GLN A 237 -4.02 5.16 13.80
C GLN A 237 -2.62 5.72 14.10
N SER A 238 -2.33 5.88 15.39
CA SER A 238 -1.24 6.70 15.95
C SER A 238 0.20 6.40 15.50
N GLN A 239 0.48 5.25 14.90
CA GLN A 239 1.86 4.85 14.58
C GLN A 239 2.35 5.29 13.19
N PHE A 240 1.45 5.57 12.25
CA PHE A 240 1.81 5.87 10.85
C PHE A 240 1.46 7.29 10.41
N ASN A 241 0.71 8.01 11.24
CA ASN A 241 0.24 9.37 10.98
C ASN A 241 1.38 10.35 10.71
N THR A 242 2.56 10.20 11.33
CA THR A 242 3.66 11.14 11.11
C THR A 242 4.17 11.08 9.67
N THR A 243 4.42 9.88 9.15
CA THR A 243 4.93 9.72 7.78
C THR A 243 3.84 9.95 6.73
N GLN A 244 2.58 9.65 7.04
CA GLN A 244 1.44 10.04 6.20
C GLN A 244 1.24 11.57 6.16
N ARG A 245 1.45 12.28 7.27
CA ARG A 245 1.46 13.75 7.31
C ARG A 245 2.62 14.33 6.51
N GLU A 246 3.83 13.80 6.66
CA GLU A 246 4.99 14.18 5.84
C GLU A 246 4.70 14.01 4.34
N LEU A 247 4.02 12.92 3.94
CA LEU A 247 3.58 12.76 2.56
C LEU A 247 2.52 13.79 2.15
N ASN A 248 1.53 14.05 3.00
CA ASN A 248 0.49 15.03 2.70
C ASN A 248 1.11 16.41 2.41
N ASP A 249 2.07 16.84 3.22
CA ASP A 249 2.79 18.12 3.05
C ASP A 249 3.66 18.16 1.78
N LEU A 250 4.04 17.01 1.20
CA LEU A 250 4.75 16.95 -0.08
C LEU A 250 3.81 17.10 -1.28
N TYR A 251 2.55 16.68 -1.16
CA TYR A 251 1.58 16.70 -2.26
C TYR A 251 0.64 17.93 -2.22
N PHE A 252 0.49 18.59 -1.07
CA PHE A 252 -0.42 19.73 -0.85
C PHE A 252 0.27 20.87 -0.09
#